data_AF-A0A8D8TJY8-F1
#
_entry.id   AF-A0A8D8TJY8-F1
#
_cell.length_a   1.000
_cell.length_b   1.000
_cell.length_c   1.000
_cell.angle_alpha   90.00
_cell.angle_beta   90.00
_cell.angle_gamma   90.00
#
_symmetry.space_group_name_H-M   'P 1'
#
loop_
_entity.id
_entity.type
_entity.pdbx_description
1 polymer ?
#
loop_
_entity_poly.entity_id
_entity_poly.type
_entity_poly.pdbx_seq_one_letter_code
_entity_poly.pdbx_strand_id
1 'polypeptide(L)'
;MEIHRESWRQPDQLVRLINEFKIRPILWDSTQENYFKNKKQRQTGLIEIASIFDTTIHDIDRRWRNLRTIYRRELKKVLEEGQNGRPVKVKWFPYPYMNAFLYRVCVKEQEQERGVQFLEDLVNVEIEVIHH
;
A
#
# COMPACT_ATOMS: atom_id res chain seq x y z
N MET A 1 23.07 -18.07 -8.75
CA MET A 1 21.79 -18.22 -9.46
C MET A 1 21.25 -16.83 -9.72
N GLU A 2 21.29 -16.41 -10.98
CA GLU A 2 20.99 -15.04 -11.40
C GLU A 2 19.52 -14.99 -11.81
N ILE A 3 18.67 -14.56 -10.89
CA ILE A 3 17.22 -14.49 -11.11
C ILE A 3 17.00 -13.31 -12.08
N HIS A 4 16.78 -13.61 -13.36
CA HIS A 4 16.60 -12.61 -14.42
C HIS A 4 15.51 -11.60 -14.03
N ARG A 5 15.91 -10.33 -13.85
CA ARG A 5 15.03 -9.19 -13.56
C ARG A 5 13.85 -9.04 -14.55
N GLU A 6 13.97 -9.65 -15.73
CA GLU A 6 12.98 -9.69 -16.82
C GLU A 6 11.63 -10.33 -16.41
N SER A 7 11.68 -11.40 -15.60
CA SER A 7 10.48 -12.22 -15.27
C SER A 7 9.37 -11.40 -14.59
N TRP A 8 9.77 -10.41 -13.80
CA TRP A 8 8.85 -9.60 -13.00
C TRP A 8 8.14 -8.48 -13.76
N ARG A 9 8.46 -8.26 -15.04
CA ARG A 9 7.71 -7.32 -15.89
C ARG A 9 6.44 -7.96 -16.47
N GLN A 10 6.28 -9.28 -16.33
CA GLN A 10 5.12 -9.98 -16.84
C GLN A 10 3.87 -9.67 -15.99
N PRO A 11 2.75 -9.26 -16.61
CA PRO A 11 1.49 -8.99 -15.89
C PRO A 11 1.06 -10.16 -14.99
N ASP A 12 1.25 -11.40 -15.43
CA ASP A 12 0.84 -12.59 -14.68
C ASP A 12 1.61 -12.77 -13.38
N GLN A 13 2.93 -12.52 -13.39
CA GLN A 13 3.76 -12.57 -12.17
C GLN A 13 3.33 -11.49 -11.17
N LEU A 14 2.93 -10.32 -11.67
CA LEU A 14 2.46 -9.22 -10.84
C LEU A 14 1.10 -9.52 -10.21
N VAL A 15 0.16 -10.04 -11.00
CA VAL A 15 -1.16 -10.46 -10.51
C VAL A 15 -1.02 -11.60 -9.50
N ARG A 16 -0.15 -12.58 -9.77
CA ARG A 16 0.17 -13.65 -8.82
C ARG A 16 0.68 -13.09 -7.50
N LEU A 17 1.62 -12.13 -7.54
CA LEU A 17 2.18 -11.53 -6.33
C LEU A 17 1.09 -10.83 -5.52
N ILE A 18 0.23 -10.05 -6.18
CA ILE A 18 -0.89 -9.36 -5.53
C ILE A 18 -1.85 -10.35 -4.88
N ASN A 19 -2.13 -11.48 -5.54
CA ASN A 19 -3.00 -12.53 -4.98
C ASN A 19 -2.37 -13.20 -3.75
N GLU A 20 -1.07 -13.48 -3.74
CA GLU A 20 -0.38 -14.04 -2.56
C GLU A 20 -0.45 -13.10 -1.34
N PHE A 21 -0.38 -11.78 -1.55
CA PHE A 21 -0.61 -10.80 -0.49
C PHE A 21 -2.07 -10.75 -0.08
N LYS A 22 -3.01 -10.73 -1.04
CA LYS A 22 -4.46 -10.69 -0.77
C LYS A 22 -4.90 -11.80 0.19
N ILE A 23 -4.40 -13.03 -0.01
CA ILE A 23 -4.76 -14.18 0.84
C ILE A 23 -4.04 -14.21 2.20
N ARG A 24 -3.07 -13.31 2.44
CA ARG A 24 -2.33 -13.18 3.72
C ARG A 24 -2.53 -11.79 4.34
N PRO A 25 -3.71 -11.47 4.90
CA PRO A 25 -3.99 -10.18 5.55
C PRO A 25 -2.95 -9.75 6.58
N ILE A 26 -2.36 -10.70 7.31
CA ILE A 26 -1.31 -10.46 8.31
C ILE A 26 -0.11 -9.67 7.74
N LEU A 27 0.11 -9.68 6.43
CA LEU A 27 1.20 -8.98 5.76
C LEU A 27 0.91 -7.50 5.46
N TRP A 28 -0.37 -7.08 5.41
CA TRP A 28 -0.75 -5.75 4.91
C TRP A 28 -1.90 -5.07 5.65
N ASP A 29 -2.76 -5.82 6.34
CA ASP A 29 -3.95 -5.29 7.00
C ASP A 29 -3.61 -4.84 8.42
N SER A 30 -3.26 -3.56 8.55
CA SER A 30 -2.99 -2.89 9.83
C SER A 30 -4.22 -2.80 10.73
N THR A 31 -5.43 -3.11 10.22
CA THR A 31 -6.67 -3.14 11.00
C THR A 31 -6.87 -4.46 11.75
N GLN A 32 -6.06 -5.49 11.47
CA GLN A 32 -6.09 -6.73 12.24
C GLN A 32 -5.58 -6.54 13.65
N GLU A 33 -6.26 -7.22 14.58
CA GLU A 33 -5.80 -7.29 15.96
C GLU A 33 -4.38 -7.87 16.01
N ASN A 34 -3.52 -7.28 16.85
CA ASN A 34 -2.15 -7.73 17.06
C ASN A 34 -1.24 -7.71 15.81
N TYR A 35 -1.61 -6.98 14.73
CA TYR A 35 -0.79 -6.81 13.52
C TYR A 35 0.69 -6.49 13.84
N PHE A 36 0.93 -5.52 14.73
CA PHE A 36 2.29 -5.11 15.12
C PHE A 36 3.03 -6.10 16.03
N LYS A 37 2.30 -7.00 16.71
CA LYS A 37 2.87 -8.01 17.62
C LYS A 37 3.23 -9.30 16.87
N ASN A 38 2.58 -9.57 15.75
CA ASN A 38 2.74 -10.79 14.95
C ASN A 38 3.95 -10.78 13.99
N LYS A 39 5.12 -10.28 14.47
CA LYS A 39 6.34 -10.14 13.64
C LYS A 39 6.80 -11.48 13.04
N LYS A 40 6.74 -12.56 13.82
CA LYS A 40 7.17 -13.90 13.39
C LYS A 40 6.29 -14.43 12.26
N GLN A 41 4.96 -14.32 12.39
CA GLN A 41 4.04 -14.79 11.34
C GLN A 41 4.17 -13.97 10.06
N ARG A 42 4.41 -12.65 10.17
CA ARG A 42 4.71 -11.80 9.01
C ARG A 42 5.98 -12.24 8.28
N GLN A 43 7.04 -12.53 9.03
CA GLN A 43 8.28 -13.05 8.45
C GLN A 43 8.04 -14.40 7.76
N THR A 44 7.30 -15.32 8.38
CA THR A 44 6.93 -16.61 7.78
C THR A 44 6.16 -16.43 6.47
N GLY A 45 5.14 -15.57 6.45
CA GLY A 45 4.38 -15.31 5.22
C GLY A 45 5.24 -14.72 4.09
N LEU A 46 6.22 -13.87 4.41
CA LEU A 46 7.16 -13.36 3.41
C LEU A 46 8.13 -14.44 2.91
N ILE A 47 8.57 -15.36 3.77
CA ILE A 47 9.41 -16.52 3.37
C ILE A 47 8.65 -17.41 2.38
N GLU A 48 7.37 -17.70 2.66
CA GLU A 48 6.54 -18.51 1.77
C GLU A 48 6.42 -17.87 0.38
N ILE A 49 6.13 -16.56 0.33
CA ILE A 49 6.03 -15.84 -0.94
C ILE A 49 7.39 -15.84 -1.66
N ALA A 50 8.49 -15.56 -0.95
CA ALA A 50 9.82 -15.58 -1.52
C ALA A 50 10.17 -16.94 -2.16
N SER A 51 9.76 -18.05 -1.52
CA SER A 51 9.90 -19.40 -2.06
C SER A 51 9.03 -19.64 -3.30
N ILE A 52 7.78 -19.17 -3.33
CA ILE A 52 6.86 -19.32 -4.49
C ILE A 52 7.42 -18.66 -5.75
N PHE A 53 8.15 -17.56 -5.57
CA PHE A 53 8.72 -16.75 -6.66
C PHE A 53 10.21 -16.99 -6.89
N ASP A 54 10.80 -17.96 -6.21
CA ASP A 54 12.23 -18.28 -6.27
C ASP A 54 13.11 -17.03 -6.15
N THR A 55 12.88 -16.24 -5.10
CA THR A 55 13.53 -14.94 -4.89
C THR A 55 13.80 -14.69 -3.41
N THR A 56 14.44 -13.57 -3.08
CA THR A 56 14.63 -13.17 -1.68
C THR A 56 13.41 -12.47 -1.07
N ILE A 57 13.26 -12.56 0.25
CA ILE A 57 12.29 -11.76 1.02
C ILE A 57 12.46 -10.27 0.75
N HIS A 58 13.71 -9.81 0.66
CA HIS A 58 14.02 -8.40 0.38
C HIS A 58 13.43 -7.94 -0.95
N ASP A 59 13.51 -8.78 -2.00
CA ASP A 59 12.92 -8.45 -3.30
C ASP A 59 11.40 -8.44 -3.26
N ILE A 60 10.77 -9.39 -2.56
CA ILE A 60 9.32 -9.42 -2.34
C ILE A 60 8.86 -8.15 -1.62
N ASP A 61 9.51 -7.83 -0.50
CA ASP A 61 9.17 -6.68 0.33
C ASP A 61 9.38 -5.36 -0.41
N ARG A 62 10.50 -5.20 -1.13
CA ARG A 62 10.76 -4.03 -1.97
C ARG A 62 9.70 -3.87 -3.06
N ARG A 63 9.33 -4.95 -3.76
CA ARG A 63 8.31 -4.93 -4.81
C ARG A 63 6.94 -4.57 -4.26
N TRP A 64 6.55 -5.19 -3.15
CA TRP A 64 5.30 -4.89 -2.49
C TRP A 64 5.21 -3.44 -2.03
N ARG A 65 6.28 -2.91 -1.41
CA ARG A 65 6.36 -1.49 -1.04
C ARG A 65 6.17 -0.59 -2.25
N ASN A 66 6.86 -0.85 -3.36
CA ASN A 66 6.73 -0.06 -4.58
C ASN A 66 5.30 -0.09 -5.15
N LEU A 67 4.68 -1.28 -5.21
CA LEU A 67 3.29 -1.44 -5.63
C LEU A 67 2.34 -0.62 -4.75
N ARG A 68 2.49 -0.73 -3.44
CA ARG A 68 1.62 -0.05 -2.47
C ARG A 68 1.79 1.48 -2.53
N THR A 69 3.02 1.97 -2.76
CA THR A 69 3.28 3.40 -3.00
C THR A 69 2.55 3.92 -4.24
N ILE A 70 2.64 3.20 -5.36
CA ILE A 70 1.95 3.61 -6.60
C ILE A 70 0.43 3.53 -6.38
N TYR A 71 -0.07 2.47 -5.76
CA TYR A 71 -1.49 2.31 -5.43
C TYR A 71 -2.02 3.48 -4.61
N ARG A 72 -1.34 3.85 -3.51
CA ARG A 72 -1.76 4.97 -2.65
C ARG A 72 -1.83 6.29 -3.42
N ARG A 73 -0.90 6.53 -4.34
CA ARG A 73 -0.91 7.71 -5.21
C ARG A 73 -2.10 7.71 -6.17
N GLU A 74 -2.37 6.58 -6.82
CA GLU A 74 -3.54 6.46 -7.71
C GLU A 74 -4.85 6.57 -6.91
N LEU A 75 -4.93 5.98 -5.72
CA LEU A 75 -6.08 6.11 -4.82
C LEU A 75 -6.30 7.56 -4.40
N LYS A 76 -5.24 8.29 -4.03
CA LYS A 76 -5.33 9.71 -3.67
C LYS A 76 -5.95 10.53 -4.79
N LYS A 77 -5.50 10.35 -6.04
CA LYS A 77 -6.09 11.00 -7.21
C LYS A 77 -7.58 10.67 -7.36
N VAL A 78 -7.95 9.40 -7.20
CA VAL A 78 -9.35 8.96 -7.28
C VAL A 78 -10.21 9.64 -6.21
N LEU A 79 -9.71 9.73 -4.96
CA LEU A 79 -10.43 10.36 -3.87
C LEU A 79 -10.55 11.88 -4.05
N GLU A 80 -9.53 12.55 -4.57
CA GLU A 80 -9.50 14.01 -4.79
C GLU A 80 -10.31 14.43 -6.02
N GLU A 81 -10.14 13.76 -7.15
CA GLU A 81 -10.89 14.08 -8.36
C GLU A 81 -12.35 13.60 -8.28
N GLY A 82 -12.63 12.55 -7.50
CA GLY A 82 -13.99 12.07 -7.23
C GLY A 82 -14.83 13.08 -6.44
N GLN A 83 -14.22 13.91 -5.59
CA GLN A 83 -14.90 15.02 -4.90
C GLN A 83 -15.41 16.09 -5.88
N ASN A 84 -14.80 16.19 -7.07
CA ASN A 84 -15.22 17.12 -8.12
C ASN A 84 -16.34 16.55 -9.02
N GLY A 85 -16.95 15.42 -8.63
CA GLY A 85 -18.07 14.80 -9.34
C GLY A 85 -17.70 14.16 -10.68
N ARG A 86 -16.40 14.01 -10.98
CA ARG A 86 -15.93 13.42 -12.24
C ARG A 86 -15.52 11.96 -12.03
N PRO A 87 -15.95 11.04 -12.90
CA PRO A 87 -15.49 9.65 -12.85
C PRO A 87 -14.00 9.57 -13.18
N VAL A 88 -13.20 9.11 -12.21
CA VAL A 88 -11.74 8.99 -12.35
C VAL A 88 -11.41 7.61 -12.90
N LYS A 89 -10.83 7.57 -14.11
CA LYS A 89 -10.37 6.32 -14.72
C LYS A 89 -8.89 6.10 -14.44
N VAL A 90 -8.57 5.15 -13.56
CA VAL A 90 -7.18 4.75 -13.30
C VAL A 90 -6.67 3.86 -14.44
N LYS A 91 -5.56 4.26 -15.08
CA LYS A 91 -4.93 3.51 -16.19
C LYS A 91 -3.94 2.44 -15.73
N TRP A 92 -3.57 2.44 -14.45
CA TRP A 92 -2.55 1.54 -13.93
C TRP A 92 -3.11 0.12 -13.75
N PHE A 93 -2.69 -0.81 -14.60
CA PHE A 93 -3.19 -2.19 -14.67
C PHE A 93 -3.35 -2.93 -13.32
N PRO A 94 -2.41 -2.84 -12.35
CA PRO A 94 -2.53 -3.50 -11.05
C PRO A 94 -3.64 -2.96 -10.15
N TYR A 95 -4.11 -1.73 -10.42
CA TYR A 95 -5.03 -1.00 -9.56
C TYR A 95 -6.28 -1.79 -9.17
N PRO A 96 -7.09 -2.36 -10.08
CA PRO A 96 -8.29 -3.11 -9.71
C PRO A 96 -8.01 -4.31 -8.79
N TYR A 97 -6.90 -5.02 -9.00
CA TYR A 97 -6.52 -6.18 -8.18
C TYR A 97 -6.16 -5.77 -6.75
N MET A 98 -5.40 -4.67 -6.59
CA MET A 98 -5.03 -4.12 -5.29
C MET A 98 -6.23 -3.47 -4.58
N ASN A 99 -7.07 -2.76 -5.34
CA ASN A 99 -8.23 -2.06 -4.81
C ASN A 99 -9.24 -3.01 -4.16
N ALA A 100 -9.33 -4.25 -4.66
CA ALA A 100 -10.24 -5.28 -4.13
C ALA A 100 -10.03 -5.62 -2.65
N PHE A 101 -8.87 -5.30 -2.06
CA PHE A 101 -8.60 -5.59 -0.64
C PHE A 101 -7.90 -4.45 0.11
N LEU A 102 -7.14 -3.59 -0.57
CA LEU A 102 -6.41 -2.50 0.10
C LEU A 102 -7.23 -1.23 0.32
N TYR A 103 -8.33 -1.03 -0.42
CA TYR A 103 -9.09 0.23 -0.40
C TYR A 103 -9.43 0.68 1.02
N ARG A 104 -10.09 -0.19 1.80
CA ARG A 104 -10.51 0.10 3.17
C ARG A 104 -9.34 0.49 4.09
N VAL A 105 -8.21 -0.20 3.96
CA VAL A 105 -7.03 0.03 4.82
C VAL A 105 -6.36 1.34 4.43
N CYS A 106 -6.14 1.57 3.14
CA CYS A 106 -5.46 2.77 2.66
C CYS A 106 -6.29 4.06 2.77
N VAL A 107 -7.62 3.98 2.68
CA VAL A 107 -8.48 5.15 2.95
C VAL A 107 -8.35 5.59 4.41
N LYS A 108 -8.43 4.65 5.37
CA LYS A 108 -8.23 4.96 6.79
C LYS A 108 -6.85 5.55 7.08
N GLU A 109 -5.79 4.99 6.48
CA GLU A 109 -4.44 5.55 6.58
C GLU A 109 -4.38 7.00 6.06
N GLN A 110 -5.03 7.30 4.93
CA GLN A 110 -5.04 8.66 4.36
C GLN A 110 -5.90 9.65 5.14
N GLU A 111 -7.03 9.23 5.70
CA GLU A 111 -7.86 10.07 6.58
C GLU A 111 -7.09 10.44 7.86
N GLN A 112 -6.37 9.47 8.44
CA GLN A 112 -5.52 9.70 9.60
C GLN A 112 -4.37 10.66 9.29
N GLU A 113 -3.67 10.47 8.16
CA GLU A 113 -2.61 11.38 7.70
C GLU A 113 -3.14 12.81 7.46
N ARG A 114 -4.33 12.94 6.85
CA ARG A 114 -4.99 14.25 6.65
C ARG A 114 -5.37 14.92 7.96
N GLY A 115 -5.87 14.15 8.93
CA GLY A 115 -6.19 14.65 10.27
C GLY A 115 -4.95 15.15 11.00
N VAL A 116 -3.83 14.42 10.93
CA VAL A 116 -2.54 14.86 11.49
C VAL A 116 -2.06 16.14 10.82
N GLN A 117 -2.06 16.21 9.49
CA GLN A 117 -1.66 17.41 8.75
C GLN A 117 -2.52 18.62 9.13
N PHE A 118 -3.84 18.44 9.23
CA PHE A 118 -4.75 19.51 9.63
C PHE A 118 -4.45 20.05 11.04
N LEU A 119 -4.14 19.15 11.99
CA LEU A 119 -3.75 19.55 13.35
C LEU A 119 -2.41 20.28 13.38
N GLU A 120 -1.42 19.83 12.59
CA GLU A 120 -0.14 20.52 12.44
C GLU A 120 -0.32 21.93 11.85
N ASP A 121 -1.14 22.06 10.80
CA ASP A 121 -1.45 23.34 10.18
C ASP A 121 -2.14 24.30 11.17
N LEU A 122 -3.09 23.80 11.98
CA LEU A 122 -3.78 24.60 13.00
C LEU A 122 -2.83 25.11 14.09
N VAL A 123 -1.93 24.24 14.58
CA VAL A 123 -0.92 24.62 15.58
C VAL A 123 0.05 25.67 15.01
N ASN A 124 0.46 25.53 13.75
CA ASN A 124 1.34 26.51 13.11
C ASN A 124 0.66 27.89 12.97
N VAL A 125 -0.64 27.92 12.63
CA VAL A 125 -1.42 29.16 12.57
C VAL A 125 -1.57 29.80 13.96
N GLU A 126 -1.81 29.02 15.01
CA GLU A 126 -1.90 29.56 16.39
C GLU A 126 -0.58 30.14 16.89
N ILE A 127 0.56 29.56 16.52
CA ILE A 127 1.89 30.10 16.85
C ILE A 127 2.14 31.44 16.13
N GLU A 128 1.71 31.58 14.88
CA GLU A 128 1.84 32.84 14.13
C GLU A 128 1.02 33.99 14.74
N VAL A 129 -0.12 33.69 15.38
CA VAL A 129 -1.00 34.70 16.01
C VAL A 129 -0.49 35.17 17.38
N ILE A 130 0.30 34.35 18.10
CA ILE A 130 0.83 34.69 19.44
C ILE A 130 2.08 35.60 19.36
N HIS A 131 2.71 35.70 18.18
CA HIS A 131 3.91 36.52 17.95
C HIS A 131 3.63 37.93 17.39
N HIS A 132 2.39 38.44 17.48
CA HIS A 132 2.04 39.81 17.08
C HIS A 132 1.41 40.63 18.22
#